data_AF-A0A484RS35-F1
#
_entry.id   AF-A0A484RS35-F1
#
_cell.length_a   1.000
_cell.length_b   1.000
_cell.length_c   1.000
_cell.angle_alpha   90.00
_cell.angle_beta   90.00
_cell.angle_gamma   90.00
#
_symmetry.space_group_name_H-M   'P 1'
#
loop_
_entity.id
_entity.type
_entity.pdbx_description
1 polymer ?
#
loop_
_entity_poly.entity_id
_entity_poly.type
_entity_poly.pdbx_seq_one_letter_code
_entity_poly.pdbx_strand_id
1 'polypeptide(L)'
;MESARLIGLVLAVALGGPASAAGNSRYADPNPALAACQVLQETAAWVPSARDKGIVREAATQEVLKALHAFGASEDADLAWSAFVEEVYASAWTRTHIADRYKQLCAPYESLRIPLPFP
;
A
#
# COMPACT_ATOMS: atom_id res chain seq x y z
N MET A 1 -6.52 15.74 28.00
CA MET A 1 -6.05 14.38 27.66
C MET A 1 -7.25 13.56 27.22
N GLU A 2 -7.02 12.58 26.33
CA GLU A 2 -7.96 11.56 25.87
C GLU A 2 -8.83 11.92 24.63
N SER A 3 -8.39 11.42 23.48
CA SER A 3 -9.24 10.91 22.40
C SER A 3 -8.40 10.00 21.50
N ALA A 4 -7.98 8.87 22.07
CA ALA A 4 -7.40 7.76 21.34
C ALA A 4 -8.45 6.65 21.29
N ARG A 5 -9.41 6.74 20.37
CA ARG A 5 -10.29 5.61 20.03
C ARG A 5 -10.67 5.65 18.56
N LEU A 6 -10.44 4.50 17.92
CA LEU A 6 -11.12 3.97 16.73
C LEU A 6 -10.59 4.41 15.36
N ILE A 7 -9.42 3.89 14.99
CA ILE A 7 -9.14 3.48 13.59
C ILE A 7 -8.74 2.00 13.65
N GLY A 8 -9.71 1.17 14.01
CA GLY A 8 -9.60 -0.28 14.10
C GLY A 8 -10.87 -0.86 13.52
N LEU A 9 -10.93 -0.94 12.19
CA LEU A 9 -11.94 -1.50 11.27
C LEU A 9 -11.73 -0.63 10.01
N VAL A 10 -11.01 -1.06 8.98
CA VAL A 10 -11.52 -1.90 7.89
C VAL A 10 -10.32 -2.63 7.27
N LEU A 11 -10.12 -3.90 7.62
CA LEU A 11 -9.16 -4.77 6.92
C LEU A 11 -9.73 -6.19 6.81
N ALA A 12 -11.01 -6.29 6.46
CA ALA A 12 -11.75 -7.57 6.42
C ALA A 12 -12.40 -7.87 5.05
N VAL A 13 -12.19 -7.05 4.01
CA VAL A 13 -12.79 -7.30 2.69
C VAL A 13 -11.69 -7.26 1.62
N ALA A 14 -10.93 -8.35 1.50
CA ALA A 14 -10.17 -8.68 0.27
C ALA A 14 -9.66 -10.14 0.24
N LEU A 15 -10.17 -11.05 1.09
CA LEU A 15 -9.80 -12.47 1.05
C LEU A 15 -10.66 -13.26 0.04
N GLY A 16 -10.78 -12.74 -1.18
CA GLY A 16 -11.53 -13.36 -2.27
C GLY A 16 -10.61 -13.88 -3.37
N GLY A 17 -10.21 -15.14 -3.29
CA GLY A 17 -9.78 -15.95 -4.44
C GLY A 17 -8.27 -16.01 -4.75
N PRO A 18 -7.61 -17.17 -4.53
CA PRO A 18 -6.23 -17.38 -4.94
C PRO A 18 -6.20 -17.84 -6.40
N ALA A 19 -6.38 -16.93 -7.35
CA ALA A 19 -6.39 -17.34 -8.76
C ALA A 19 -5.92 -16.27 -9.74
N SER A 20 -4.85 -15.52 -9.43
CA SER A 20 -4.09 -14.74 -10.45
C SER A 20 -2.70 -14.25 -9.97
N ALA A 21 -2.14 -14.82 -8.90
CA ALA A 21 -0.85 -14.39 -8.35
C ALA A 21 0.37 -15.17 -8.90
N ALA A 22 0.19 -16.12 -9.82
CA ALA A 22 1.22 -17.09 -10.20
C ALA A 22 2.37 -16.54 -11.10
N GLY A 23 2.39 -15.26 -11.44
CA GLY A 23 3.36 -14.70 -12.41
C GLY A 23 4.23 -13.55 -11.93
N ASN A 24 3.94 -12.94 -10.78
CA ASN A 24 4.70 -11.80 -10.27
C ASN A 24 5.30 -12.17 -8.91
N SER A 25 6.63 -12.13 -8.79
CA SER A 25 7.36 -12.43 -7.54
C SER A 25 6.93 -11.54 -6.35
N ARG A 26 6.31 -10.39 -6.64
CA ARG A 26 5.66 -9.49 -5.65
C ARG A 26 4.47 -10.12 -4.91
N TYR A 27 3.94 -11.24 -5.40
CA TYR A 27 2.76 -11.92 -4.86
C TYR A 27 3.04 -13.36 -4.40
N ALA A 28 4.33 -13.73 -4.33
CA ALA A 28 4.76 -15.08 -3.96
C ALA A 28 5.09 -15.23 -2.46
N ASP A 29 4.83 -14.20 -1.63
CA ASP A 29 5.03 -14.33 -0.17
C ASP A 29 3.97 -15.28 0.41
N PRO A 30 4.35 -16.26 1.26
CA PRO A 30 3.40 -17.18 1.88
C PRO A 30 2.40 -16.49 2.81
N ASN A 31 2.61 -15.21 3.15
CA ASN A 31 1.66 -14.36 3.85
C ASN A 31 1.03 -13.32 2.88
N PRO A 32 -0.22 -13.53 2.42
CA PRO A 32 -0.89 -12.60 1.51
C PRO A 32 -1.13 -11.21 2.13
N ALA A 33 -1.26 -11.11 3.45
CA ALA A 33 -1.39 -9.82 4.13
C ALA A 33 -0.06 -9.04 4.13
N LEU A 34 1.07 -9.74 4.26
CA LEU A 34 2.40 -9.12 4.15
C LEU A 34 2.63 -8.63 2.70
N ALA A 35 2.27 -9.43 1.70
CA ALA A 35 2.37 -9.04 0.29
C ALA A 35 1.53 -7.78 -0.01
N ALA A 36 0.27 -7.74 0.41
CA ALA A 36 -0.59 -6.56 0.23
C ALA A 36 0.00 -5.32 0.92
N CYS A 37 0.54 -5.49 2.12
CA CYS A 37 1.20 -4.40 2.85
C CYS A 37 2.44 -3.86 2.11
N GLN A 38 3.28 -4.74 1.56
CA GLN A 38 4.46 -4.35 0.79
C GLN A 38 4.06 -3.58 -0.48
N VAL A 39 2.99 -3.99 -1.16
CA VAL A 39 2.50 -3.26 -2.34
C VAL A 39 2.00 -1.86 -1.96
N LEU A 40 1.32 -1.69 -0.82
CA LEU A 40 0.95 -0.37 -0.30
C LEU A 40 2.18 0.50 -0.04
N GLN A 41 3.21 -0.05 0.61
CA GLN A 41 4.47 0.65 0.88
C GLN A 41 5.20 1.05 -0.40
N GLU A 42 5.35 0.14 -1.35
CA GLU A 42 6.01 0.40 -2.63
C GLU A 42 5.26 1.46 -3.44
N THR A 43 3.93 1.38 -3.46
CA THR A 43 3.06 2.34 -4.16
C THR A 43 3.21 3.74 -3.56
N ALA A 44 3.15 3.86 -2.23
CA ALA A 44 3.39 5.13 -1.56
C ALA A 44 4.80 5.68 -1.86
N ALA A 45 5.81 4.83 -1.82
CA ALA A 45 7.21 5.20 -2.04
C ALA A 45 7.51 5.60 -3.50
N TRP A 46 6.69 5.14 -4.45
CA TRP A 46 6.80 5.51 -5.86
C TRP A 46 6.37 6.96 -6.10
N VAL A 47 5.36 7.48 -5.40
CA VAL A 47 4.80 8.83 -5.61
C VAL A 47 5.86 9.95 -5.61
N PRO A 48 6.76 10.08 -4.61
CA PRO A 48 7.80 11.11 -4.66
C PRO A 48 8.75 10.90 -5.85
N SER A 49 9.04 9.64 -6.22
CA SER A 49 9.87 9.35 -7.40
C SER A 49 9.18 9.71 -8.72
N ALA A 50 7.84 9.59 -8.80
CA ALA A 50 7.05 10.01 -9.94
C ALA A 50 7.09 11.53 -10.10
N ARG A 51 6.90 12.27 -9.00
CA ARG A 51 7.04 13.72 -8.94
C ARG A 51 8.43 14.17 -9.41
N ASP A 52 9.49 13.57 -8.86
CA ASP A 52 10.88 13.94 -9.19
C ASP A 52 11.24 13.64 -10.66
N LYS A 53 10.52 12.73 -11.31
CA LYS A 53 10.63 12.42 -12.74
C LYS A 53 9.75 13.30 -13.63
N GLY A 54 9.00 14.24 -13.06
CA GLY A 54 8.12 15.14 -13.81
C GLY A 54 6.81 14.50 -14.28
N ILE A 55 6.40 13.37 -13.70
CA ILE A 55 5.07 12.81 -13.97
C ILE A 55 4.03 13.78 -13.39
N VAL A 56 3.05 14.20 -14.20
CA VAL A 56 1.99 15.10 -13.75
C VAL A 56 1.16 14.43 -12.64
N ARG A 57 0.74 15.23 -11.65
CA ARG A 57 0.05 14.74 -10.45
C ARG A 57 -1.14 13.86 -10.79
N GLU A 58 -1.99 14.29 -11.73
CA GLU A 58 -3.20 13.58 -12.12
C GLU A 58 -2.88 12.19 -12.67
N ALA A 59 -1.81 12.06 -13.47
CA ALA A 59 -1.36 10.78 -13.98
C ALA A 59 -0.80 9.89 -12.86
N ALA A 60 -0.06 10.47 -11.91
CA ALA A 60 0.41 9.72 -10.75
C ALA A 60 -0.75 9.22 -9.87
N THR A 61 -1.79 10.03 -9.65
CA THR A 61 -3.01 9.62 -8.95
C THR A 61 -3.68 8.44 -9.66
N GLN A 62 -3.85 8.51 -10.97
CA GLN A 62 -4.47 7.41 -11.73
C GLN A 62 -3.68 6.10 -11.65
N GLU A 63 -2.34 6.16 -11.72
CA GLU A 63 -1.50 4.97 -11.58
C GLU A 63 -1.56 4.39 -10.15
N VAL A 64 -1.62 5.24 -9.11
CA VAL A 64 -1.81 4.79 -7.72
C VAL A 64 -3.15 4.09 -7.55
N LEU A 65 -4.26 4.71 -7.99
CA LEU A 65 -5.59 4.12 -7.87
C LEU A 65 -5.68 2.79 -8.64
N LYS A 66 -5.16 2.75 -9.87
CA LYS A 66 -5.10 1.52 -10.67
C LYS A 66 -4.32 0.40 -9.98
N ALA A 67 -3.18 0.72 -9.34
CA ALA A 67 -2.38 -0.27 -8.62
C ALA A 67 -3.13 -0.83 -7.40
N LEU A 68 -3.88 0.03 -6.70
CA LEU A 68 -4.54 -0.33 -5.45
C LEU A 68 -5.92 -0.96 -5.63
N HIS A 69 -6.63 -0.62 -6.71
CA HIS A 69 -7.89 -1.26 -7.08
C HIS A 69 -7.73 -2.76 -7.35
N ALA A 70 -6.52 -3.23 -7.66
CA ALA A 70 -6.21 -4.66 -7.72
C ALA A 70 -6.42 -5.39 -6.39
N PHE A 71 -6.49 -4.67 -5.26
CA PHE A 71 -6.78 -5.19 -3.92
C PHE A 71 -8.21 -4.88 -3.44
N GLY A 72 -8.99 -4.19 -4.27
CA GLY A 72 -10.33 -3.71 -3.94
C GLY A 72 -10.49 -2.21 -4.22
N ALA A 73 -11.64 -1.82 -4.74
CA ALA A 73 -12.00 -0.42 -4.94
C ALA A 73 -12.89 0.06 -3.79
N SER A 74 -12.60 1.25 -3.26
CA SER A 74 -13.34 1.89 -2.17
C SER A 74 -13.25 3.40 -2.34
N GLU A 75 -14.40 4.08 -2.34
CA GLU A 75 -14.44 5.54 -2.51
C GLU A 75 -13.65 6.28 -1.43
N ASP A 76 -13.76 5.84 -0.17
CA ASP A 76 -12.96 6.37 0.94
C ASP A 76 -11.45 6.17 0.73
N ALA A 77 -11.07 4.99 0.23
CA ALA A 77 -9.67 4.70 -0.08
C ALA A 77 -9.18 5.58 -1.25
N ASP A 78 -10.00 5.77 -2.28
CA ASP A 78 -9.67 6.59 -3.45
C ASP A 78 -9.46 8.05 -3.07
N LEU A 79 -10.32 8.59 -2.20
CA LEU A 79 -10.17 9.93 -1.64
C LEU A 79 -8.88 10.04 -0.80
N ALA A 80 -8.61 9.06 0.07
CA ALA A 80 -7.42 9.05 0.91
C ALA A 80 -6.12 8.98 0.08
N TRP A 81 -6.08 8.14 -0.95
CA TRP A 81 -4.91 8.01 -1.82
C TRP A 81 -4.73 9.21 -2.74
N SER A 82 -5.82 9.81 -3.23
CA SER A 82 -5.75 11.06 -3.99
C SER A 82 -5.22 12.21 -3.14
N ALA A 83 -5.67 12.33 -1.89
CA ALA A 83 -5.16 13.31 -0.93
C ALA A 83 -3.69 13.07 -0.57
N PHE A 84 -3.29 11.80 -0.41
CA PHE A 84 -1.89 11.45 -0.20
C PHE A 84 -1.00 11.89 -1.37
N VAL A 85 -1.42 11.64 -2.62
CA VAL A 85 -0.66 12.08 -3.80
C VAL A 85 -0.55 13.61 -3.84
N GLU A 86 -1.63 14.33 -3.55
CA GLU A 86 -1.64 15.79 -3.45
C GLU A 86 -0.60 16.28 -2.42
N GLU A 87 -0.61 15.71 -1.22
CA GLU A 87 0.31 16.07 -0.14
C GLU A 87 1.77 15.80 -0.52
N VAL A 88 2.06 14.67 -1.17
CA VAL A 88 3.42 14.36 -1.65
C VAL A 88 3.86 15.33 -2.74
N TYR A 89 2.98 15.70 -3.66
CA TYR A 89 3.29 16.65 -4.73
C TYR A 89 3.50 18.08 -4.23
N ALA A 90 2.79 18.47 -3.17
CA ALA A 90 2.92 19.78 -2.53
C ALA A 90 4.07 19.86 -1.51
N SER A 91 4.71 18.75 -1.17
CA SER A 91 5.75 18.67 -0.12
C SER A 91 7.14 18.38 -0.68
N ALA A 92 8.16 18.51 0.18
CA ALA A 92 9.53 18.06 -0.09
C ALA A 92 9.77 16.59 0.33
N TRP A 93 8.71 15.79 0.45
CA TRP A 93 8.85 14.40 0.86
C TRP A 93 9.65 13.60 -0.16
N THR A 94 10.54 12.76 0.35
CA THR A 94 11.42 11.91 -0.44
C THR A 94 10.96 10.47 -0.29
N ARG A 95 11.49 9.58 -1.14
CA ARG A 95 11.27 8.14 -0.98
C ARG A 95 11.62 7.64 0.44
N THR A 96 12.68 8.19 1.03
CA THR A 96 13.10 7.85 2.40
C THR A 96 12.10 8.31 3.46
N HIS A 97 11.54 9.53 3.31
CA HIS A 97 10.48 10.00 4.21
C HIS A 97 9.27 9.05 4.20
N ILE A 98 8.87 8.59 3.01
CA ILE A 98 7.79 7.61 2.89
C ILE A 98 8.18 6.27 3.51
N ALA A 99 9.37 5.75 3.19
CA ALA A 99 9.83 4.48 3.74
C ALA A 99 9.84 4.47 5.28
N ASP A 100 10.25 5.58 5.90
CA ASP A 100 10.25 5.72 7.36
C ASP A 100 8.82 5.76 7.93
N ARG A 101 7.95 6.59 7.34
CA ARG A 101 6.53 6.72 7.75
C ARG A 101 5.79 5.39 7.72
N TYR A 102 6.07 4.56 6.71
CA TYR A 102 5.39 3.29 6.54
C TYR A 102 6.16 2.09 7.10
N LYS A 103 7.36 2.28 7.68
CA LYS A 103 8.23 1.20 8.18
C LYS A 103 7.51 0.23 9.11
N GLN A 104 6.59 0.73 9.94
CA GLN A 104 5.85 -0.09 10.89
C GLN A 104 4.55 -0.69 10.33
N LEU A 105 4.11 -0.29 9.14
CA LEU A 105 2.86 -0.76 8.54
C LEU A 105 2.87 -2.29 8.39
N CYS A 106 4.00 -2.86 7.98
CA CYS A 106 4.11 -4.30 7.68
C CYS A 106 4.64 -5.16 8.82
N ALA A 107 5.24 -4.55 9.84
CA ALA A 107 5.75 -5.23 11.03
C ALA A 107 4.76 -6.25 11.66
N PRO A 108 3.45 -5.96 11.81
CA PRO A 108 2.52 -6.94 12.37
C PRO A 108 2.38 -8.20 11.49
N TYR A 109 2.45 -8.06 10.16
CA TYR A 109 2.31 -9.19 9.23
C TYR A 109 3.59 -10.02 9.11
N GLU A 110 4.77 -9.45 9.40
CA GLU A 110 6.03 -10.20 9.42
C GLU A 110 6.00 -11.32 10.48
N SER A 111 5.37 -11.07 11.62
CA SER A 111 5.24 -12.04 12.71
C SER A 111 4.24 -13.18 12.42
N LEU A 112 3.34 -12.97 11.45
CA LEU A 112 2.29 -13.91 11.07
C LEU A 112 2.72 -14.87 9.94
N ARG A 113 4.01 -14.90 9.60
CA ARG A 113 4.55 -15.83 8.59
C ARG A 113 4.16 -17.27 8.94
N ILE A 114 3.19 -17.81 8.19
CA ILE A 114 2.84 -19.23 8.25
C ILE A 114 3.99 -19.98 7.60
N PRO A 115 4.71 -20.86 8.31
CA PRO A 115 5.72 -21.70 7.69
C PRO A 115 5.04 -22.58 6.63
N LEU A 116 5.52 -22.51 5.40
CA LEU A 116 5.13 -23.48 4.38
C LEU A 116 5.59 -24.87 4.85
N PRO A 117 4.74 -25.89 4.86
CA PRO A 117 5.22 -27.25 5.02
C PRO A 117 6.16 -27.54 3.85
N PHE A 118 7.43 -27.81 4.13
CA PHE A 118 8.38 -28.28 3.13
C PHE A 118 7.97 -29.70 2.66
N PRO A 119 8.17 -30.04 1.37
CA PRO A 119 7.96 -31.39 0.86
C PRO A 119 8.92 -32.41 1.49
#